data_AF-A0A5C6VUQ8-F1
#
_entry.id   AF-A0A5C6VUQ8-F1
#
_cell.length_a   1.000
_cell.length_b   1.000
_cell.length_c   1.000
_cell.angle_alpha   90.00
_cell.angle_beta   90.00
_cell.angle_gamma   90.00
#
_symmetry.space_group_name_H-M   'P 1'
#
loop_
_entity.id
_entity.type
_entity.pdbx_description
1 polymer ?
#
loop_
_entity_poly.entity_id
_entity_poly.type
_entity_poly.pdbx_seq_one_letter_code
_entity_poly.pdbx_strand_id
1 'polypeptide(L)'
;MEKQISTSYRGYTIDLLVKPSESDWTEGRLRYAASWVIFPPDVLVRPIESLTAQSRFLTRDAALTYAEQTARKFIDDCFAAGRGE
;
A
#
# COMPACT_ATOMS: atom_id res chain seq x y z
N MET A 1 12.58 -9.83 7.89
CA MET A 1 11.38 -10.47 7.30
C MET A 1 10.44 -9.40 6.77
N GLU A 2 10.45 -9.20 5.45
CA GLU A 2 9.41 -8.45 4.73
C GLU A 2 8.14 -9.29 4.64
N LYS A 3 6.98 -8.63 4.71
CA LYS A 3 5.68 -9.30 4.53
C LYS A 3 4.99 -8.65 3.35
N GLN A 4 4.73 -9.45 2.32
CA GLN A 4 3.96 -9.06 1.16
C GLN A 4 2.58 -9.71 1.25
N ILE A 5 1.52 -8.93 1.02
CA ILE A 5 0.14 -9.39 0.96
C ILE A 5 -0.49 -8.86 -0.31
N SER A 6 -0.89 -9.77 -1.19
CA SER A 6 -1.65 -9.47 -2.39
C SER A 6 -3.14 -9.65 -2.12
N THR A 7 -3.95 -8.61 -2.35
CA THR A 7 -5.40 -8.63 -2.19
C THR A 7 -6.09 -8.02 -3.40
N SER A 8 -7.20 -8.61 -3.83
CA SER A 8 -7.97 -8.10 -4.97
C SER A 8 -9.14 -7.23 -4.48
N TYR A 9 -9.29 -6.04 -5.04
CA TYR A 9 -10.38 -5.10 -4.70
C TYR A 9 -10.95 -4.44 -5.95
N ARG A 10 -12.27 -4.57 -6.18
CA ARG A 10 -12.98 -4.03 -7.36
C ARG A 10 -12.33 -4.36 -8.72
N GLY A 11 -11.73 -5.55 -8.84
CA GLY A 11 -11.04 -5.98 -10.06
C GLY A 11 -9.57 -5.51 -10.15
N TYR A 12 -9.12 -4.65 -9.25
CA TYR A 12 -7.71 -4.28 -9.13
C TYR A 12 -6.99 -5.26 -8.22
N THR A 13 -5.72 -5.51 -8.50
CA THR A 13 -4.84 -6.25 -7.60
C THR A 13 -4.02 -5.25 -6.79
N ILE A 14 -4.14 -5.30 -5.48
CA ILE A 14 -3.38 -4.48 -4.54
C ILE A 14 -2.29 -5.35 -3.93
N ASP A 15 -1.05 -4.94 -4.10
CA ASP A 15 0.10 -5.62 -3.53
C ASP A 15 0.68 -4.76 -2.40
N LEU A 16 0.51 -5.22 -1.16
CA LEU A 16 0.93 -4.54 0.06
C LEU A 16 2.27 -5.10 0.52
N LEU A 17 3.29 -4.28 0.59
CA LEU A 17 4.64 -4.65 1.00
C LEU A 17 5.02 -3.91 2.28
N VAL A 18 5.20 -4.66 3.37
CA VAL A 18 5.69 -4.09 4.64
C VAL A 18 7.11 -4.54 4.90
N LYS A 19 8.01 -3.57 4.98
CA LYS A 19 9.43 -3.77 5.24
C LYS A 19 9.82 -3.19 6.60
N PRO A 20 10.46 -3.96 7.49
CA PRO A 20 11.08 -3.39 8.67
C PRO A 20 12.24 -2.49 8.23
N SER A 21 12.25 -1.24 8.71
CA SER A 21 13.35 -0.32 8.51
C SER A 21 14.33 -0.47 9.67
N GLU A 22 15.40 -1.23 9.42
CA GLU A 22 16.47 -1.46 10.40
C GLU A 22 17.37 -0.22 10.59
N SER A 23 17.34 0.72 9.65
CA SER A 23 18.14 1.95 9.71
C SER A 23 17.56 3.01 10.67
N ASP A 24 16.34 2.82 11.15
CA ASP A 24 15.61 3.81 11.94
C ASP A 24 15.33 3.28 13.37
N TRP A 25 16.39 2.78 14.02
CA TRP A 25 16.43 2.50 15.47
C TRP A 25 16.48 3.81 16.27
N THR A 26 15.59 4.76 15.99
CA THR A 26 15.39 5.90 16.88
C THR A 26 14.49 5.45 18.02
N GLU A 27 15.00 5.45 19.26
CA GLU A 27 14.32 5.03 20.51
C GLU A 27 14.14 3.51 20.74
N GLY A 28 14.92 2.64 20.09
CA GLY A 28 14.88 1.20 20.39
C GLY A 28 13.59 0.50 19.97
N ARG A 29 12.85 1.07 19.02
CA ARG A 29 11.64 0.47 18.44
C ARG A 29 11.84 0.26 16.94
N LEU A 30 11.52 -0.94 16.47
CA LEU A 30 11.55 -1.28 15.05
C LEU A 30 10.43 -0.51 14.32
N ARG A 31 10.78 0.29 13.31
CA ARG A 31 9.80 1.01 12.49
C ARG A 31 9.54 0.24 11.21
N TYR A 32 8.26 0.05 10.88
CA TYR A 32 7.84 -0.62 9.65
C TYR A 32 7.46 0.43 8.61
N ALA A 33 8.02 0.30 7.41
CA ALA A 33 7.61 1.04 6.24
C ALA A 33 6.58 0.19 5.48
N ALA A 34 5.46 0.79 5.11
CA ALA A 34 4.47 0.16 4.25
C ALA A 34 4.51 0.79 2.87
N SER A 35 4.58 -0.05 1.85
CA SER A 35 4.41 0.31 0.46
C SER A 35 3.21 -0.44 -0.07
N TRP A 36 2.50 0.15 -1.02
CA TRP A 36 1.47 -0.56 -1.76
C TRP A 36 1.60 -0.24 -3.24
N VAL A 37 1.24 -1.21 -4.07
CA VAL A 37 1.22 -1.10 -5.53
C VAL A 37 -0.14 -1.56 -6.02
N ILE A 38 -0.80 -0.76 -6.85
CA ILE A 38 -2.08 -1.12 -7.44
C ILE A 38 -1.87 -1.49 -8.90
N PHE A 39 -2.33 -2.69 -9.25
CA PHE A 39 -2.36 -3.19 -10.61
C PHE A 39 -3.79 -3.15 -11.14
N PRO A 40 -4.02 -2.53 -12.30
CA PRO A 40 -5.31 -2.56 -12.97
C PRO A 40 -5.70 -4.00 -13.38
N PRO A 41 -7.00 -4.26 -13.57
CA PRO A 41 -7.47 -5.50 -14.21
C PRO A 41 -6.95 -5.66 -15.64
N ASP A 42 -6.64 -4.55 -16.30
CA ASP A 42 -6.14 -4.54 -17.67
C ASP A 42 -4.62 -4.79 -17.69
N VAL A 43 -4.22 -5.97 -18.17
CA VAL A 43 -2.84 -6.50 -18.16
C VAL A 43 -1.84 -5.60 -18.93
N LEU A 44 -2.34 -4.68 -19.75
CA LEU A 44 -1.52 -3.79 -20.58
C LEU A 44 -1.16 -2.46 -19.91
N VAL A 45 -1.78 -2.13 -18.77
CA VAL A 45 -1.58 -0.83 -18.12
C VAL A 45 -0.50 -0.96 -17.04
N ARG A 46 0.51 -0.07 -17.09
CA ARG A 46 1.55 0.06 -16.06
C ARG A 46 0.90 0.21 -14.67
N PRO A 47 1.56 -0.24 -13.59
CA PRO A 47 1.04 -0.04 -12.23
C PRO A 47 0.62 1.42 -12.05
N ILE A 48 -0.64 1.62 -11.63
CA ILE A 48 -1.29 2.93 -11.65
C ILE A 48 -0.56 3.87 -10.70
N GLU A 49 -0.17 3.34 -9.54
CA GLU A 49 0.58 4.10 -8.56
C GLU A 49 1.27 3.16 -7.56
N SER A 50 2.44 3.58 -7.09
CA SER A 50 3.13 2.96 -5.97
C SER A 50 3.40 4.04 -4.93
N LEU A 51 2.62 4.07 -3.85
CA LEU A 51 2.90 4.98 -2.75
C LEU A 51 3.78 4.27 -1.73
N THR A 52 5.04 4.69 -1.66
CA THR A 52 5.91 4.37 -0.52
C THR A 52 5.60 5.34 0.59
N ALA A 53 4.60 5.02 1.40
CA ALA A 53 4.37 5.77 2.63
C ALA A 53 5.53 5.47 3.58
N GLN A 54 6.47 6.41 3.71
CA GLN A 54 7.53 6.38 4.73
C GLN A 54 6.99 6.58 6.16
N SER A 55 5.67 6.47 6.33
CA SER A 55 5.00 6.48 7.61
C SER A 55 5.61 5.40 8.50
N ARG A 56 6.29 5.86 9.56
CA ARG A 56 7.02 5.02 10.51
C ARG A 56 6.03 4.35 11.45
N PHE A 57 5.57 3.15 11.11
CA PHE A 57 4.64 2.40 11.96
C PHE A 57 5.38 1.62 13.04
N LEU A 58 4.83 1.61 14.26
CA LEU A 58 5.38 0.85 15.39
C LEU A 58 5.07 -0.65 15.29
N THR A 59 4.02 -1.03 14.56
CA THR A 59 3.63 -2.43 14.36
C THR A 59 3.39 -2.72 12.89
N ARG A 60 3.74 -3.95 12.48
CA ARG A 60 3.50 -4.45 11.12
C ARG A 60 2.02 -4.42 10.75
N ASP A 61 1.15 -4.73 11.72
CA ASP A 61 -0.29 -4.80 11.52
C ASP A 61 -0.91 -3.42 11.24
N ALA A 62 -0.48 -2.39 11.98
CA ALA A 62 -0.88 -1.02 11.71
C ALA A 62 -0.40 -0.55 10.33
N ALA A 63 0.83 -0.91 9.96
CA ALA A 63 1.40 -0.59 8.65
C ALA A 63 0.59 -1.23 7.50
N LEU A 64 0.21 -2.50 7.65
CA LEU A 64 -0.64 -3.23 6.71
C LEU A 64 -2.03 -2.63 6.61
N THR A 65 -2.68 -2.40 7.74
CA THR A 65 -4.04 -1.86 7.78
C THR A 65 -4.09 -0.47 7.14
N TYR A 66 -3.09 0.38 7.44
CA TYR A 66 -2.99 1.70 6.83
C TYR A 66 -2.78 1.62 5.31
N ALA A 67 -1.86 0.76 4.85
CA ALA A 67 -1.59 0.60 3.43
C ALA A 67 -2.81 0.04 2.68
N GLU A 68 -3.52 -0.93 3.25
CA GLU A 68 -4.76 -1.47 2.70
C GLU A 68 -5.85 -0.40 2.58
N GLN A 69 -6.10 0.36 3.65
CA GLN A 69 -7.11 1.41 3.63
C GLN A 69 -6.76 2.52 2.63
N THR A 70 -5.49 2.92 2.57
CA THR A 70 -5.02 3.96 1.64
C THR A 70 -5.16 3.49 0.19
N ALA A 71 -4.73 2.26 -0.12
CA ALA A 71 -4.84 1.69 -1.46
C ALA A 71 -6.31 1.55 -1.90
N ARG A 72 -7.20 1.06 -1.01
CA ARG A 72 -8.64 0.99 -1.31
C ARG A 72 -9.24 2.37 -1.53
N LYS A 73 -8.90 3.35 -0.69
CA LYS A 73 -9.36 4.72 -0.83
C LYS A 73 -8.90 5.34 -2.15
N PHE A 74 -7.66 5.08 -2.56
CA PHE A 74 -7.15 5.51 -3.87
C PHE A 74 -7.94 4.90 -5.02
N ILE A 75 -8.27 3.60 -4.96
CA ILE A 75 -9.13 2.95 -5.97
C ILE A 75 -10.51 3.62 -6.01
N ASP A 76 -11.15 3.83 -4.85
CA ASP A 76 -12.46 4.49 -4.79
C ASP A 76 -12.41 5.93 -5.34
N ASP A 77 -11.36 6.69 -5.05
CA ASP A 77 -11.16 8.05 -5.56
C ASP A 77 -10.93 8.05 -7.09
N CYS A 78 -10.11 7.13 -7.59
CA CYS A 78 -9.89 6.94 -9.03
C CYS A 78 -11.19 6.57 -9.76
N PHE A 79 -12.06 5.77 -9.14
CA PHE A 79 -13.39 5.47 -9.69
C PHE A 79 -14.34 6.67 -9.62
N ALA A 80 -14.27 7.48 -8.57
CA ALA A 80 -15.09 8.68 -8.40
C ALA A 80 -14.70 9.76 -9.41
N ALA A 81 -13.40 9.94 -9.66
CA ALA A 81 -12.88 10.85 -10.67
C ALA A 81 -13.28 10.45 -12.11
N GLY A 82 -13.48 9.15 -12.36
CA GLY A 82 -13.90 8.62 -13.66
C GLY A 82 -15.41 8.68 -13.95
N ARG A 83 -16.26 9.14 -13.02
CA ARG A 83 -17.72 9.34 -13.24
C ARG A 83 -18.13 10.81 -13.24
N GLY A 84 -17.38 11.64 -13.94
CA GLY A 84 -17.62 13.07 -14.05
C GLY A 84 -17.38 13.60 -15.45
N GLU A 85 -17.92 12.95 -16.48
CA GLU A 85 -18.12 13.53 -17.81
C GLU A 85 -19.56 13.27 -18.28
#